data_AF-A0A1D8UZ29-F1
#
_entry.id   AF-A0A1D8UZ29-F1
#
_cell.length_a   1.000
_cell.length_b   1.000
_cell.length_c   1.000
_cell.angle_alpha   90.00
_cell.angle_beta   90.00
_cell.angle_gamma   90.00
#
_symmetry.space_group_name_H-M   'P 1'
#
loop_
_entity.id
_entity.type
_entity.pdbx_description
1 polymer ?
#
loop_
_entity_poly.entity_id
_entity_poly.type
_entity_poly.pdbx_seq_one_letter_code
_entity_poly.pdbx_strand_id
1 'polypeptide(L)'
;MIRGLFVLALGGAFISTLCFTVAASRGSMEWDGLSLFAAHRVDPGPVKTRVIPWVGGSELTLNLPARIIIHQGPTASISVVGTVALIDHITLIGNEISLDRSVSHWSWPQHDDKLTINVTAPALDKIVINGFGTLELKDWHRENLALVINGAATVKGEGRAENVDLTIDGAATAKFTEMAILNLKVTMDGAGSVKAGPTGRANVSISGAGSVKLTRIPTSLSENISGVGSVSVPHDGESKVKAHASPKYSSNDNEELSL
;
A
#
# COMPACT_ATOMS: atom_id res chain seq x y z
N MET A 1 -65.64 15.30 11.53
CA MET A 1 -65.03 15.69 10.24
C MET A 1 -63.61 16.14 10.53
N ILE A 2 -62.62 15.28 10.28
CA ILE A 2 -61.21 15.56 10.53
C ILE A 2 -60.56 15.85 9.17
N ARG A 3 -60.07 17.09 9.01
CA ARG A 3 -59.17 17.55 7.94
C ARG A 3 -57.96 18.10 8.71
N GLY A 4 -56.79 17.46 8.66
CA GLY A 4 -55.71 17.75 7.71
C GLY A 4 -55.18 19.18 7.92
N LEU A 5 -53.89 19.51 8.05
CA LEU A 5 -52.67 18.89 7.54
C LEU A 5 -51.48 19.88 7.80
N PHE A 6 -50.24 19.39 7.91
CA PHE A 6 -48.90 20.06 7.75
C PHE A 6 -48.54 21.28 8.62
N VAL A 7 -47.55 21.17 9.53
CA VAL A 7 -46.09 21.32 9.32
C VAL A 7 -45.69 22.64 8.66
N LEU A 8 -45.06 23.53 9.44
CA LEU A 8 -44.07 24.48 8.95
C LEU A 8 -43.07 24.81 10.06
N ALA A 9 -41.81 24.43 9.79
CA ALA A 9 -40.62 24.76 10.55
C ALA A 9 -40.31 26.26 10.45
N LEU A 10 -39.53 26.78 11.41
CA LEU A 10 -38.37 27.69 11.24
C LEU A 10 -38.15 28.52 12.52
N GLY A 11 -36.90 28.60 12.99
CA GLY A 11 -36.45 29.78 13.75
C GLY A 11 -35.91 29.58 15.17
N GLY A 12 -35.22 28.48 15.47
CA GLY A 12 -34.44 28.34 16.71
C GLY A 12 -33.04 28.96 16.60
N ALA A 13 -32.93 30.24 16.26
CA ALA A 13 -31.66 30.97 16.20
C ALA A 13 -31.72 32.18 17.13
N PHE A 14 -31.78 31.93 18.44
CA PHE A 14 -31.57 32.94 19.47
C PHE A 14 -30.85 32.29 20.65
N ILE A 15 -29.94 33.06 21.25
CA ILE A 15 -29.08 32.77 22.40
C ILE A 15 -27.65 32.31 22.03
N SER A 16 -26.80 33.25 21.61
CA SER A 16 -25.37 33.18 21.99
C SER A 16 -24.59 34.51 21.96
N THR A 17 -25.24 35.68 21.82
CA THR A 17 -24.55 36.98 21.69
C THR A 17 -24.50 37.83 22.96
N LEU A 18 -24.76 37.23 24.14
CA LEU A 18 -24.72 37.93 25.43
C LEU A 18 -23.80 37.31 26.49
N CYS A 19 -23.00 36.30 26.11
CA CYS A 19 -22.03 35.69 27.03
C CYS A 19 -20.59 36.18 26.79
N PHE A 20 -20.40 37.42 26.30
CA PHE A 20 -19.07 37.96 26.00
C PHE A 20 -18.74 39.31 26.64
N THR A 21 -19.45 39.74 27.68
CA THR A 21 -19.15 41.03 28.31
C THR A 21 -19.45 41.07 29.81
N VAL A 22 -18.84 40.19 30.63
CA VAL A 22 -18.34 40.52 31.99
C VAL A 22 -17.34 39.42 32.41
N ALA A 23 -16.08 39.49 31.95
CA ALA A 23 -15.01 38.62 32.48
C ALA A 23 -13.64 39.30 32.44
N ALA A 24 -13.57 40.59 32.78
CA ALA A 24 -12.32 41.35 32.73
C ALA A 24 -11.92 42.02 34.07
N SER A 25 -12.45 41.61 35.23
CA SER A 25 -12.09 42.31 36.47
C SER A 25 -11.96 41.51 37.77
N ARG A 26 -12.02 40.17 37.76
CA ARG A 26 -11.67 39.38 38.96
C ARG A 26 -10.94 38.10 38.56
N GLY A 27 -9.88 37.80 39.32
CA GLY A 27 -8.80 36.89 38.97
C GLY A 27 -9.18 35.47 38.58
N SER A 28 -8.20 34.78 37.99
CA SER A 28 -8.25 33.40 37.52
C SER A 28 -8.82 32.45 38.58
N MET A 29 -10.09 32.11 38.42
CA MET A 29 -10.67 30.92 39.02
C MET A 29 -10.42 29.77 38.04
N GLU A 30 -9.40 28.98 38.35
CA GLU A 30 -8.99 27.77 37.66
C GLU A 30 -10.08 26.71 37.83
N TRP A 31 -10.86 26.47 36.77
CA TRP A 31 -11.89 25.43 36.74
C TRP A 31 -11.27 24.13 36.23
N ASP A 32 -11.16 23.17 37.14
CA ASP A 32 -10.53 21.87 36.98
C ASP A 32 -11.50 20.87 36.31
N GLY A 33 -11.73 21.02 35.00
CA GLY A 33 -12.76 20.22 34.34
C GLY A 33 -12.85 20.33 32.82
N LEU A 34 -11.85 19.81 32.10
CA LEU A 34 -12.00 18.94 30.91
C LEU A 34 -10.61 18.75 30.24
N SER A 35 -9.87 17.73 30.66
CA SER A 35 -8.69 17.24 29.94
C SER A 35 -8.87 15.77 29.54
N LEU A 36 -9.96 15.47 28.83
CA LEU A 36 -10.23 14.13 28.26
C LEU A 36 -9.64 13.94 26.85
N PHE A 37 -8.88 14.92 26.33
CA PHE A 37 -8.15 14.80 25.05
C PHE A 37 -6.74 15.42 25.11
N ALA A 38 -6.09 15.38 26.28
CA ALA A 38 -4.66 15.60 26.32
C ALA A 38 -4.00 14.37 25.68
N ALA A 39 -3.76 14.42 24.36
CA ALA A 39 -2.92 13.47 23.67
C ALA A 39 -1.59 13.39 24.41
N HIS A 40 -1.38 12.28 25.10
CA HIS A 40 -0.12 11.97 25.75
C HIS A 40 0.93 11.95 24.64
N ARG A 41 1.68 13.04 24.48
CA ARG A 41 2.85 13.05 23.60
C ARG A 41 3.89 12.20 24.31
N VAL A 42 3.89 10.91 23.98
CA VAL A 42 4.99 10.02 24.34
C VAL A 42 6.19 10.58 23.61
N ASP A 43 7.15 11.16 24.33
CA ASP A 43 8.41 11.58 23.73
C ASP A 43 9.05 10.34 23.11
N PRO A 44 9.24 10.28 21.78
CA PRO A 44 9.98 9.20 21.16
C PRO A 44 11.39 9.33 21.74
N GLY A 45 11.78 8.37 22.57
CA GLY A 45 13.05 8.40 23.28
C GLY A 45 14.25 8.62 22.33
N PRO A 46 15.47 8.79 22.87
CA PRO A 46 16.63 9.11 22.05
C PRO A 46 16.79 8.12 20.87
N VAL A 47 16.94 8.68 19.67
CA VAL A 47 17.17 7.91 18.45
C VAL A 47 18.66 7.58 18.34
N LYS A 48 18.97 6.32 18.06
CA LYS A 48 20.33 5.82 17.83
C LYS A 48 20.43 5.36 16.37
N THR A 49 21.65 5.36 15.83
CA THR A 49 21.98 4.71 14.57
C THR A 49 22.95 3.57 14.86
N ARG A 50 22.67 2.37 14.35
CA ARG A 50 23.53 1.20 14.48
C ARG A 50 23.80 0.60 13.11
N VAL A 51 25.07 0.54 12.73
CA VAL A 51 25.51 -0.16 11.52
C VAL A 51 25.72 -1.62 11.88
N ILE A 52 25.08 -2.51 11.14
CA ILE A 52 25.22 -3.96 11.29
C ILE A 52 26.14 -4.45 10.17
N PRO A 53 27.25 -5.14 10.49
CA PRO A 53 28.10 -5.75 9.48
C PRO A 53 27.29 -6.74 8.66
N TRP A 54 27.21 -6.52 7.34
CA TRP A 54 26.56 -7.43 6.41
C TRP A 54 27.45 -7.61 5.20
N VAL A 55 27.72 -8.85 4.85
CA VAL A 55 28.61 -9.22 3.74
C VAL A 55 27.92 -9.16 2.38
N GLY A 56 26.60 -8.90 2.36
CA GLY A 56 25.78 -8.98 1.16
C GLY A 56 25.22 -10.39 0.94
N GLY A 57 24.14 -10.45 0.19
CA GLY A 57 23.46 -11.69 -0.16
C GLY A 57 22.49 -11.47 -1.31
N SER A 58 22.11 -12.55 -1.99
CA SER A 58 21.10 -12.53 -3.06
C SER A 58 19.68 -12.47 -2.53
N GLU A 59 19.48 -12.76 -1.24
CA GLU A 59 18.21 -12.74 -0.55
C GLU A 59 18.31 -11.95 0.75
N LEU A 60 17.23 -11.26 1.14
CA LEU A 60 17.09 -10.60 2.43
C LEU A 60 15.68 -10.85 2.99
N THR A 61 15.61 -11.36 4.22
CA THR A 61 14.35 -11.67 4.92
C THR A 61 14.13 -10.69 6.07
N LEU A 62 12.92 -10.14 6.16
CA LEU A 62 12.53 -9.08 7.09
C LEU A 62 11.40 -9.57 8.01
N ASN A 63 11.76 -9.84 9.26
CA ASN A 63 10.90 -10.44 10.29
C ASN A 63 10.58 -9.47 11.42
N LEU A 64 10.33 -8.21 11.07
CA LEU A 64 10.10 -7.15 12.06
C LEU A 64 9.30 -5.99 11.45
N PRO A 65 8.70 -5.14 12.30
CA PRO A 65 8.01 -3.95 11.83
C PRO A 65 8.97 -2.79 11.55
N ALA A 66 9.06 -2.35 10.30
CA ALA A 66 9.95 -1.24 9.94
C ALA A 66 9.56 -0.54 8.63
N ARG A 67 10.14 0.65 8.46
CA ARG A 67 10.39 1.22 7.13
C ARG A 67 11.74 0.72 6.64
N ILE A 68 11.78 0.15 5.45
CA ILE A 68 12.98 -0.38 4.81
C ILE A 68 13.22 0.40 3.54
N ILE A 69 14.44 0.91 3.39
CA ILE A 69 14.89 1.63 2.20
C ILE A 69 16.08 0.85 1.65
N ILE A 70 15.94 0.34 0.43
CA ILE A 70 16.97 -0.46 -0.23
C ILE A 70 17.53 0.33 -1.40
N HIS A 71 18.84 0.45 -1.43
CA HIS A 71 19.62 1.01 -2.53
C HIS A 71 20.60 -0.04 -3.07
N GLN A 72 20.83 -0.01 -4.37
CA GLN A 72 21.89 -0.80 -4.99
C GLN A 72 23.22 -0.06 -4.85
N GLY A 73 24.27 -0.75 -4.41
CA GLY A 73 25.59 -0.14 -4.23
C GLY A 73 26.71 -1.16 -4.03
N PRO A 74 27.97 -0.80 -4.35
CA PRO A 74 29.08 -1.76 -4.39
C PRO A 74 29.47 -2.29 -3.01
N THR A 75 29.22 -1.52 -1.95
CA THR A 75 29.57 -1.88 -0.58
C THR A 75 28.32 -2.31 0.17
N ALA A 76 28.24 -3.59 0.52
CA ALA A 76 27.15 -4.11 1.34
C ALA A 76 27.15 -3.41 2.72
N SER A 77 25.99 -2.90 3.13
CA SER A 77 25.84 -2.25 4.43
C SER A 77 24.39 -2.27 4.87
N ILE A 78 24.16 -2.44 6.18
CA ILE A 78 22.84 -2.30 6.79
C ILE A 78 22.98 -1.30 7.93
N SER A 79 22.22 -0.20 7.86
CA SER A 79 22.14 0.82 8.90
C SER A 79 20.73 0.88 9.46
N VAL A 80 20.61 0.78 10.77
CA VAL A 80 19.34 0.77 11.48
C VAL A 80 19.22 2.02 12.34
N VAL A 81 18.10 2.73 12.22
CA VAL A 81 17.78 3.97 12.92
C VAL A 81 16.46 3.81 13.66
N GLY A 82 16.45 4.10 14.96
CA GLY A 82 15.29 3.87 15.83
C GLY A 82 15.60 4.22 17.29
N THR A 83 14.64 4.02 18.17
CA THR A 83 14.84 4.24 19.62
C THR A 83 15.84 3.23 20.18
N VAL A 84 16.60 3.64 21.20
CA VAL A 84 17.62 2.78 21.84
C VAL A 84 17.03 1.43 22.28
N ALA A 85 15.81 1.46 22.83
CA ALA A 85 15.11 0.27 23.30
C ALA A 85 14.89 -0.78 22.20
N LEU A 86 14.67 -0.38 20.95
CA LEU A 86 14.45 -1.32 19.85
C LEU A 86 15.74 -1.72 19.14
N ILE A 87 16.67 -0.78 18.96
CA ILE A 87 17.90 -1.03 18.22
C ILE A 87 18.73 -2.15 18.83
N ASP A 88 18.82 -2.21 20.16
CA ASP A 88 19.68 -3.17 20.84
C ASP A 88 19.14 -4.61 20.73
N HIS A 89 17.86 -4.81 20.41
CA HIS A 89 17.22 -6.12 20.20
C HIS A 89 17.14 -6.58 18.74
N ILE A 90 17.64 -5.80 17.80
CA ILE A 90 17.66 -6.22 16.39
C ILE A 90 18.81 -7.20 16.18
N THR A 91 18.54 -8.29 15.49
CA THR A 91 19.55 -9.29 15.13
C THR A 91 19.56 -9.51 13.63
N LEU A 92 20.75 -9.78 13.09
CA LEU A 92 20.95 -10.22 11.71
C LEU A 92 21.64 -11.58 11.77
N ILE A 93 20.92 -12.63 11.38
CA ILE A 93 21.46 -13.99 11.30
C ILE A 93 21.47 -14.40 9.84
N GLY A 94 22.66 -14.49 9.25
CA GLY A 94 22.82 -14.68 7.81
C GLY A 94 22.21 -13.53 7.03
N ASN A 95 21.06 -13.78 6.40
CA ASN A 95 20.30 -12.82 5.59
C ASN A 95 18.92 -12.50 6.19
N GLU A 96 18.66 -12.89 7.44
CA GLU A 96 17.41 -12.62 8.13
C GLU A 96 17.62 -11.53 9.17
N ILE A 97 16.91 -10.40 9.01
CA ILE A 97 16.78 -9.38 10.04
C ILE A 97 15.53 -9.70 10.84
N SER A 98 15.68 -9.82 12.15
CA SER A 98 14.58 -10.06 13.07
C SER A 98 14.72 -9.23 14.35
N LEU A 99 13.59 -9.00 15.01
CA LEU A 99 13.56 -8.50 16.38
C LEU A 99 13.66 -9.71 17.32
N ASP A 100 14.59 -9.68 18.27
CA ASP A 100 14.69 -10.73 19.29
C ASP A 100 13.34 -10.93 19.99
N ARG A 101 12.86 -12.16 20.12
CA ARG A 101 11.57 -12.47 20.78
C ARG A 101 11.57 -12.18 22.28
N SER A 102 12.73 -11.90 22.88
CA SER A 102 12.84 -11.49 24.28
C SER A 102 12.33 -10.08 24.57
N VAL A 103 11.95 -9.27 23.56
CA VAL A 103 11.19 -8.05 23.85
C VAL A 103 9.83 -8.43 24.44
N SER A 104 9.62 -7.99 25.68
CA SER A 104 8.36 -8.11 26.40
C SER A 104 7.18 -7.65 25.53
N HIS A 105 6.01 -8.27 25.70
CA HIS A 105 4.77 -7.79 25.09
C HIS A 105 4.42 -6.33 25.49
N TRP A 106 5.03 -5.84 26.58
CA TRP A 106 4.97 -4.44 27.04
C TRP A 106 5.90 -3.49 26.27
N SER A 107 6.89 -4.03 25.55
CA SER A 107 7.92 -3.30 24.80
C SER A 107 7.67 -3.30 23.29
N TRP A 108 6.48 -3.74 22.84
CA TRP A 108 6.11 -3.58 21.44
C TRP A 108 6.11 -2.11 21.08
N PRO A 109 6.53 -1.76 19.84
CA PRO A 109 6.56 -0.38 19.39
C PRO A 109 5.22 0.28 19.72
N GLN A 110 5.24 1.31 20.57
CA GLN A 110 4.07 2.19 20.66
C GLN A 110 3.92 2.87 19.30
N HIS A 111 2.74 3.43 19.00
CA HIS A 111 2.42 3.98 17.67
C HIS A 111 3.47 4.96 17.08
N ASP A 112 4.38 5.50 17.89
CA ASP A 112 5.43 6.44 17.50
C ASP A 112 6.86 5.89 17.44
N ASP A 113 7.11 4.62 17.78
CA ASP A 113 8.43 3.99 17.68
C ASP A 113 8.76 3.63 16.22
N LYS A 114 9.38 4.58 15.51
CA LYS A 114 9.71 4.44 14.09
C LYS A 114 11.07 3.78 13.90
N LEU A 115 11.05 2.54 13.44
CA LEU A 115 12.26 1.84 13.00
C LEU A 115 12.47 2.03 11.49
N THR A 116 13.65 2.54 11.12
CA THR A 116 14.07 2.69 9.72
C THR A 116 15.34 1.88 9.46
N ILE A 117 15.29 1.01 8.47
CA ILE A 117 16.42 0.18 8.03
C ILE A 117 16.83 0.65 6.64
N ASN A 118 18.07 1.11 6.51
CA ASN A 118 18.69 1.42 5.23
C ASN A 118 19.59 0.26 4.85
N VAL A 119 19.35 -0.34 3.68
CA VAL A 119 20.12 -1.45 3.15
C VAL A 119 20.80 -1.00 1.87
N THR A 120 22.10 -1.20 1.79
CA THR A 120 22.87 -1.10 0.56
C THR A 120 23.35 -2.48 0.19
N ALA A 121 22.93 -2.98 -0.97
CA ALA A 121 23.27 -4.31 -1.44
C ALA A 121 23.85 -4.29 -2.86
N PRO A 122 24.92 -5.04 -3.16
CA PRO A 122 25.48 -5.09 -4.51
C PRO A 122 24.76 -6.08 -5.45
N ALA A 123 24.20 -7.15 -4.90
CA ALA A 123 23.67 -8.28 -5.67
C ALA A 123 22.42 -8.89 -5.01
N LEU A 124 21.51 -8.05 -4.52
CA LEU A 124 20.24 -8.49 -3.94
C LEU A 124 19.21 -8.65 -5.06
N ASP A 125 18.60 -9.82 -5.16
CA ASP A 125 17.57 -10.12 -6.17
C ASP A 125 16.24 -10.57 -5.53
N LYS A 126 16.26 -11.09 -4.29
CA LYS A 126 15.07 -11.57 -3.58
C LYS A 126 14.87 -10.88 -2.23
N ILE A 127 13.65 -10.48 -1.94
CA ILE A 127 13.27 -9.86 -0.66
C ILE A 127 12.04 -10.59 -0.11
N VAL A 128 12.09 -10.97 1.16
CA VAL A 128 10.97 -11.63 1.85
C VAL A 128 10.54 -10.77 3.03
N ILE A 129 9.25 -10.43 3.10
CA ILE A 129 8.66 -9.62 4.17
C ILE A 129 7.65 -10.47 4.94
N ASN A 130 8.02 -10.88 6.15
CA ASN A 130 7.10 -11.55 7.08
C ASN A 130 6.49 -10.58 8.09
N GLY A 131 7.16 -9.46 8.36
CA GLY A 131 6.68 -8.39 9.25
C GLY A 131 5.66 -7.45 8.61
N PHE A 132 5.54 -6.25 9.16
CA PHE A 132 4.68 -5.20 8.60
C PHE A 132 5.43 -3.88 8.40
N GLY A 133 5.04 -3.10 7.39
CA GLY A 133 5.60 -1.76 7.21
C GLY A 133 5.73 -1.32 5.76
N THR A 134 6.79 -0.57 5.46
CA THR A 134 7.01 0.03 4.14
C THR A 134 8.34 -0.40 3.55
N LEU A 135 8.35 -0.82 2.30
CA LEU A 135 9.55 -1.08 1.51
C LEU A 135 9.68 -0.04 0.39
N GLU A 136 10.81 0.65 0.34
CA GLU A 136 11.20 1.56 -0.74
C GLU A 136 12.41 0.96 -1.46
N LEU A 137 12.23 0.58 -2.73
CA LEU A 137 13.34 0.19 -3.62
C LEU A 137 13.73 1.42 -4.44
N LYS A 138 14.92 1.95 -4.18
CA LYS A 138 15.45 3.16 -4.84
C LYS A 138 16.55 2.79 -5.82
N ASP A 139 16.45 3.36 -7.01
CA ASP A 139 17.41 3.15 -8.10
C ASP A 139 17.73 1.67 -8.35
N TRP A 140 16.69 0.83 -8.39
CA TRP A 140 16.86 -0.60 -8.67
C TRP A 140 17.35 -0.80 -10.11
N HIS A 141 18.47 -1.48 -10.32
CA HIS A 141 19.05 -1.73 -11.65
C HIS A 141 19.55 -3.17 -11.75
N ARG A 142 18.64 -4.13 -11.60
CA ARG A 142 18.93 -5.57 -11.65
C ARG A 142 18.05 -6.24 -12.68
N GLU A 143 18.50 -7.36 -13.23
CA GLU A 143 17.68 -8.15 -14.15
C GLU A 143 16.43 -8.68 -13.45
N ASN A 144 16.57 -9.17 -12.21
CA ASN A 144 15.50 -9.84 -11.50
C ASN A 144 15.16 -9.12 -10.19
N LEU A 145 13.87 -9.11 -9.86
CA LEU A 145 13.35 -8.69 -8.56
C LEU A 145 12.28 -9.71 -8.13
N ALA A 146 12.59 -10.53 -7.14
CA ALA A 146 11.65 -11.41 -6.48
C ALA A 146 11.23 -10.80 -5.14
N LEU A 147 9.93 -10.58 -4.95
CA LEU A 147 9.38 -10.02 -3.73
C LEU A 147 8.28 -10.92 -3.20
N VAL A 148 8.46 -11.42 -1.97
CA VAL A 148 7.49 -12.26 -1.27
C VAL A 148 6.99 -11.52 -0.05
N ILE A 149 5.67 -11.33 0.06
CA ILE A 149 5.03 -10.59 1.14
C ILE A 149 4.05 -11.50 1.87
N ASN A 150 4.49 -12.02 3.01
CA ASN A 150 3.69 -12.88 3.88
C ASN A 150 2.97 -12.08 4.97
N GLY A 151 3.52 -10.93 5.35
CA GLY A 151 2.93 -10.03 6.34
C GLY A 151 2.10 -8.89 5.71
N ALA A 152 2.24 -7.67 6.24
CA ALA A 152 1.45 -6.51 5.79
C ALA A 152 2.34 -5.36 5.31
N ALA A 153 2.40 -5.09 4.00
CA ALA A 153 3.38 -4.16 3.45
C ALA A 153 2.84 -3.15 2.43
N THR A 154 3.38 -1.94 2.48
CA THR A 154 3.34 -1.00 1.34
C THR A 154 4.69 -1.00 0.65
N VAL A 155 4.69 -1.20 -0.66
CA VAL A 155 5.91 -1.29 -1.48
C VAL A 155 5.89 -0.20 -2.53
N LYS A 156 7.01 0.51 -2.66
CA LYS A 156 7.29 1.44 -3.74
C LYS A 156 8.60 1.04 -4.39
N GLY A 157 8.61 0.95 -5.72
CA GLY A 157 9.82 0.66 -6.47
C GLY A 157 10.07 1.65 -7.59
N GLU A 158 11.34 2.05 -7.69
CA GLU A 158 11.90 2.99 -8.66
C GLU A 158 13.09 2.33 -9.39
N GLY A 159 13.30 2.66 -10.67
CA GLY A 159 14.44 2.19 -11.47
C GLY A 159 14.05 1.29 -12.64
N ARG A 160 14.74 0.17 -12.84
CA ARG A 160 14.56 -0.80 -13.92
C ARG A 160 14.76 -2.24 -13.44
N ALA A 161 13.83 -3.13 -13.82
CA ALA A 161 13.97 -4.56 -13.70
C ALA A 161 13.50 -5.26 -14.98
N GLU A 162 14.17 -6.35 -15.38
CA GLU A 162 13.70 -7.14 -16.52
C GLU A 162 12.55 -8.05 -16.09
N ASN A 163 12.71 -8.79 -14.99
CA ASN A 163 11.70 -9.69 -14.46
C ASN A 163 11.34 -9.30 -13.03
N VAL A 164 10.07 -9.02 -12.80
CA VAL A 164 9.51 -8.82 -11.46
C VAL A 164 8.60 -10.00 -11.14
N ASP A 165 8.94 -10.78 -10.10
CA ASP A 165 8.09 -11.82 -9.52
C ASP A 165 7.60 -11.35 -8.15
N LEU A 166 6.31 -11.03 -8.06
CA LEU A 166 5.65 -10.57 -6.84
C LEU A 166 4.70 -11.64 -6.33
N THR A 167 4.93 -12.12 -5.12
CA THR A 167 4.02 -13.00 -4.38
C THR A 167 3.46 -12.28 -3.16
N ILE A 168 2.13 -12.25 -3.02
CA ILE A 168 1.43 -11.65 -1.89
C ILE A 168 0.53 -12.71 -1.24
N ASP A 169 0.98 -13.20 -0.10
CA ASP A 169 0.25 -14.18 0.72
C ASP A 169 -0.45 -13.49 1.91
N GLY A 170 0.06 -12.32 2.32
CA GLY A 170 -0.52 -11.48 3.38
C GLY A 170 -1.40 -10.35 2.86
N ALA A 171 -1.12 -9.12 3.29
CA ALA A 171 -1.86 -7.92 2.89
C ALA A 171 -0.92 -6.84 2.31
N ALA A 172 -1.03 -6.50 1.02
CA ALA A 172 -0.05 -5.60 0.41
C ALA A 172 -0.60 -4.57 -0.58
N THR A 173 0.04 -3.41 -0.61
CA THR A 173 -0.07 -2.46 -1.73
C THR A 173 1.30 -2.30 -2.38
N ALA A 174 1.43 -2.62 -3.66
CA ALA A 174 2.68 -2.50 -4.40
C ALA A 174 2.56 -1.51 -5.56
N LYS A 175 3.45 -0.51 -5.61
CA LYS A 175 3.51 0.52 -6.66
C LYS A 175 4.87 0.49 -7.34
N PHE A 176 4.87 0.12 -8.60
CA PHE A 176 6.04 0.07 -9.48
C PHE A 176 5.86 1.00 -10.68
N THR A 177 5.15 2.11 -10.50
CA THR A 177 4.88 3.07 -11.60
C THR A 177 6.12 3.84 -12.04
N GLU A 178 7.11 3.94 -11.15
CA GLU A 178 8.39 4.60 -11.39
C GLU A 178 9.50 3.60 -11.72
N MET A 179 9.13 2.34 -11.95
CA MET A 179 10.04 1.26 -12.34
C MET A 179 9.74 0.81 -13.78
N ALA A 180 10.78 0.79 -14.61
CA ALA A 180 10.71 0.20 -15.95
C ALA A 180 10.77 -1.33 -15.84
N ILE A 181 9.67 -1.99 -16.17
CA ILE A 181 9.53 -3.46 -16.07
C ILE A 181 9.34 -4.05 -17.46
N LEU A 182 10.10 -5.09 -17.81
CA LEU A 182 9.82 -5.85 -19.04
C LEU A 182 8.75 -6.91 -18.75
N ASN A 183 9.02 -7.86 -17.88
CA ASN A 183 8.13 -8.96 -17.53
C ASN A 183 7.65 -8.83 -16.09
N LEU A 184 6.35 -8.98 -15.89
CA LEU A 184 5.72 -8.97 -14.57
C LEU A 184 4.99 -10.30 -14.34
N LYS A 185 5.28 -10.93 -13.21
CA LYS A 185 4.52 -12.04 -12.65
C LYS A 185 3.98 -11.62 -11.29
N VAL A 186 2.67 -11.78 -11.09
CA VAL A 186 1.99 -11.52 -9.82
C VAL A 186 1.23 -12.76 -9.41
N THR A 187 1.50 -13.27 -8.21
CA THR A 187 0.69 -14.26 -7.51
C THR A 187 0.11 -13.63 -6.26
N MET A 188 -1.21 -13.68 -6.10
CA MET A 188 -1.91 -13.06 -4.97
C MET A 188 -2.88 -14.05 -4.35
N ASP A 189 -2.45 -14.69 -3.27
CA ASP A 189 -3.27 -15.60 -2.48
C ASP A 189 -3.88 -14.88 -1.26
N GLY A 190 -3.26 -13.80 -0.80
CA GLY A 190 -3.78 -12.91 0.24
C GLY A 190 -4.65 -11.78 -0.29
N ALA A 191 -4.52 -10.59 0.32
CA ALA A 191 -5.24 -9.39 -0.08
C ALA A 191 -4.28 -8.32 -0.63
N GLY A 192 -4.60 -7.69 -1.77
CA GLY A 192 -3.71 -6.62 -2.23
C GLY A 192 -4.11 -5.78 -3.43
N SER A 193 -3.31 -4.74 -3.64
CA SER A 193 -3.41 -3.86 -4.81
C SER A 193 -2.03 -3.67 -5.43
N VAL A 194 -1.90 -3.96 -6.71
CA VAL A 194 -0.65 -3.83 -7.47
C VAL A 194 -0.84 -2.83 -8.59
N LYS A 195 0.09 -1.89 -8.74
CA LYS A 195 0.13 -0.95 -9.87
C LYS A 195 1.51 -0.99 -10.52
N ALA A 196 1.59 -1.42 -11.77
CA ALA A 196 2.84 -1.63 -12.48
C ALA A 196 2.68 -1.42 -13.99
N GLY A 197 3.77 -1.10 -14.70
CA GLY A 197 3.73 -0.87 -16.15
C GLY A 197 4.63 -1.80 -16.95
N PRO A 198 4.38 -3.12 -16.99
CA PRO A 198 5.16 -4.03 -17.81
C PRO A 198 4.96 -3.74 -19.31
N THR A 199 6.03 -3.84 -20.10
CA THR A 199 5.96 -3.69 -21.57
C THR A 199 6.03 -5.02 -22.32
N GLY A 200 6.61 -6.05 -21.70
CA GLY A 200 6.75 -7.41 -22.23
C GLY A 200 5.57 -8.28 -21.81
N ARG A 201 5.82 -9.34 -21.03
CA ARG A 201 4.76 -10.25 -20.57
C ARG A 201 4.20 -9.84 -19.21
N ALA A 202 2.90 -9.99 -19.03
CA ALA A 202 2.24 -9.88 -17.73
C ALA A 202 1.50 -11.19 -17.43
N ASN A 203 1.85 -11.86 -16.35
CA ASN A 203 1.16 -13.04 -15.84
C ASN A 203 0.61 -12.73 -14.45
N VAL A 204 -0.71 -12.77 -14.29
CA VAL A 204 -1.39 -12.40 -13.05
C VAL A 204 -2.27 -13.55 -12.60
N SER A 205 -2.02 -14.06 -11.39
CA SER A 205 -2.84 -15.06 -10.72
C SER A 205 -3.38 -14.50 -9.40
N ILE A 206 -4.69 -14.51 -9.22
CA ILE A 206 -5.37 -14.00 -8.02
C ILE A 206 -6.28 -15.10 -7.47
N SER A 207 -5.87 -15.73 -6.38
CA SER A 207 -6.68 -16.70 -5.62
C SER A 207 -7.38 -16.05 -4.44
N GLY A 208 -6.82 -14.95 -3.91
CA GLY A 208 -7.35 -14.21 -2.76
C GLY A 208 -8.26 -13.05 -3.14
N ALA A 209 -8.00 -11.87 -2.57
CA ALA A 209 -8.82 -10.67 -2.78
C ALA A 209 -7.98 -9.46 -3.23
N GLY A 210 -8.14 -8.98 -4.47
CA GLY A 210 -7.36 -7.81 -4.86
C GLY A 210 -7.48 -7.30 -6.27
N SER A 211 -6.66 -6.31 -6.58
CA SER A 211 -6.68 -5.61 -7.87
C SER A 211 -5.27 -5.43 -8.43
N VAL A 212 -5.12 -5.64 -9.74
CA VAL A 212 -3.89 -5.35 -10.47
C VAL A 212 -4.19 -4.32 -11.55
N LYS A 213 -3.59 -3.14 -11.44
CA LYS A 213 -3.70 -2.07 -12.43
C LYS A 213 -2.42 -1.98 -13.24
N LEU A 214 -2.49 -2.41 -14.49
CA LEU A 214 -1.42 -2.20 -15.46
C LEU A 214 -1.48 -0.75 -15.97
N THR A 215 -0.34 -0.05 -15.95
CA THR A 215 -0.23 1.33 -16.45
C THR A 215 0.27 1.43 -17.87
N ARG A 216 0.68 0.30 -18.45
CA ARG A 216 1.08 0.13 -19.86
C ARG A 216 0.39 -1.10 -20.41
N ILE A 217 0.34 -1.20 -21.73
CA ILE A 217 -0.19 -2.38 -22.43
C ILE A 217 0.98 -3.36 -22.63
N PRO A 218 0.99 -4.54 -21.99
CA PRO A 218 2.00 -5.55 -22.22
C PRO A 218 1.82 -6.22 -23.58
N THR A 219 2.89 -6.71 -24.19
CA THR A 219 2.81 -7.53 -25.43
C THR A 219 1.96 -8.80 -25.28
N SER A 220 1.88 -9.36 -24.07
CA SER A 220 1.06 -10.54 -23.76
C SER A 220 0.59 -10.46 -22.31
N LEU A 221 -0.68 -10.80 -22.10
CA LEU A 221 -1.35 -10.78 -20.81
C LEU A 221 -2.04 -12.11 -20.58
N SER A 222 -1.70 -12.76 -19.46
CA SER A 222 -2.35 -13.98 -18.99
C SER A 222 -2.90 -13.70 -17.60
N GLU A 223 -4.18 -13.99 -17.40
CA GLU A 223 -4.89 -13.72 -16.14
C GLU A 223 -5.61 -14.99 -15.69
N ASN A 224 -5.45 -15.33 -14.42
CA ASN A 224 -6.20 -16.39 -13.76
C ASN A 224 -6.74 -15.88 -12.43
N ILE A 225 -8.05 -15.75 -12.31
CA ILE A 225 -8.71 -15.22 -11.12
C ILE A 225 -9.66 -16.29 -10.60
N SER A 226 -9.32 -16.90 -9.47
CA SER A 226 -10.16 -17.87 -8.75
C SER A 226 -10.72 -17.31 -7.44
N GLY A 227 -10.35 -16.08 -7.07
CA GLY A 227 -10.86 -15.35 -5.91
C GLY A 227 -11.72 -14.14 -6.26
N VAL A 228 -11.67 -13.10 -5.42
CA VAL A 228 -12.38 -11.83 -5.64
C VAL A 228 -11.38 -10.79 -6.12
N GLY A 229 -11.30 -10.57 -7.43
CA GLY A 229 -10.36 -9.58 -7.93
C GLY A 229 -10.60 -9.11 -9.35
N SER A 230 -9.75 -8.17 -9.78
CA SER A 230 -9.78 -7.63 -11.14
C SER A 230 -8.38 -7.27 -11.62
N VAL A 231 -8.18 -7.39 -12.92
CA VAL A 231 -7.03 -6.83 -13.62
C VAL A 231 -7.54 -5.76 -14.58
N SER A 232 -6.87 -4.62 -14.61
CA SER A 232 -7.23 -3.48 -15.46
C SER A 232 -6.02 -3.03 -16.27
N VAL A 233 -6.21 -2.92 -17.58
CA VAL A 233 -5.25 -2.35 -18.53
C VAL A 233 -5.67 -0.95 -18.96
N PRO A 234 -4.72 -0.10 -19.39
CA PRO A 234 -5.07 1.19 -20.00
C PRO A 234 -5.93 0.94 -21.25
N HIS A 235 -7.03 1.67 -21.40
CA HIS A 235 -7.76 1.70 -22.66
C HIS A 235 -7.00 2.58 -23.64
N ASP A 236 -6.56 1.98 -24.73
CA ASP A 236 -6.22 2.64 -25.98
C ASP A 236 -7.43 3.44 -26.46
N GLY A 237 -7.34 4.76 -26.35
CA GLY A 237 -8.35 5.68 -26.85
C GLY A 237 -8.37 5.71 -28.38
N GLU A 238 -8.83 4.65 -29.03
CA GLU A 238 -9.17 4.63 -30.45
C GLU A 238 -10.01 3.40 -30.87
N SER A 239 -11.20 3.22 -30.27
CA SER A 239 -12.25 2.42 -30.92
C SER A 239 -12.99 3.29 -31.95
N LYS A 240 -12.32 3.59 -33.07
CA LYS A 240 -12.97 4.03 -34.32
C LYS A 240 -12.76 3.00 -35.41
N VAL A 241 -13.44 1.87 -35.31
CA VAL A 241 -13.77 1.05 -36.48
C VAL A 241 -15.26 0.75 -36.45
N LYS A 242 -15.97 1.40 -37.38
CA LYS A 242 -17.31 1.02 -37.83
C LYS A 242 -17.29 -0.46 -38.24
N ALA A 243 -18.24 -1.26 -37.76
CA ALA A 243 -19.11 -2.13 -38.58
C ALA A 243 -19.80 -3.20 -37.71
N HIS A 244 -21.05 -2.92 -37.32
CA HIS A 244 -22.09 -3.92 -37.49
C HIS A 244 -23.40 -3.19 -37.78
N ALA A 245 -23.69 -3.04 -39.06
CA ALA A 245 -25.02 -2.74 -39.53
C ALA A 245 -25.90 -3.94 -39.15
N SER A 246 -26.82 -3.75 -38.21
CA SER A 246 -27.87 -4.73 -37.93
C SER A 246 -28.72 -4.91 -39.20
N PRO A 247 -29.04 -6.16 -39.63
CA PRO A 247 -30.01 -6.37 -40.68
C PRO A 247 -31.38 -5.88 -40.20
N LYS A 248 -32.03 -5.03 -41.00
CA LYS A 248 -33.44 -4.66 -40.81
C LYS A 248 -34.29 -5.89 -41.11
N TYR A 249 -34.99 -6.40 -40.10
CA TYR A 249 -36.11 -7.31 -40.32
C TYR A 249 -37.29 -6.48 -40.84
N SER A 250 -37.52 -6.55 -42.15
CA SER A 250 -38.69 -5.99 -42.82
C SER A 250 -39.82 -7.02 -42.74
N SER A 251 -40.73 -6.86 -41.78
CA SER A 251 -42.04 -7.52 -41.83
C SER A 251 -43.02 -6.56 -42.47
N ASN A 252 -43.28 -6.73 -43.77
CA ASN A 252 -44.33 -6.02 -44.47
C ASN A 252 -44.87 -6.89 -45.62
N ASP A 253 -45.60 -7.95 -45.25
CA ASP A 253 -46.47 -8.67 -46.17
C ASP A 253 -47.90 -8.52 -45.63
N ASN A 254 -48.61 -7.51 -46.12
CA ASN A 254 -50.06 -7.39 -46.05
C ASN A 254 -50.59 -7.31 -47.49
N GLU A 255 -51.82 -7.82 -47.65
CA GLU A 255 -52.68 -7.84 -48.85
C GLU A 255 -52.41 -8.99 -49.83
N GLU A 256 -53.38 -9.68 -50.42
CA GLU A 256 -54.82 -9.90 -50.20
C GLU A 256 -55.22 -10.95 -51.27
N LEU A 257 -56.19 -11.82 -50.94
CA LEU A 257 -57.20 -12.43 -51.82
C LEU A 257 -56.90 -12.76 -53.31
N SER A 258 -57.06 -14.04 -53.69
CA SER A 258 -58.06 -14.44 -54.73
C SER A 258 -58.14 -15.96 -54.94
N LEU A 259 -59.40 -16.43 -55.07
CA LEU A 259 -59.94 -17.73 -55.54
C LEU A 259 -60.23 -18.81 -54.50
#